data_AF-A0A100XHY9-F1
#
_entry.id   AF-A0A100XHY9-F1
#
_cell.length_a   1.000
_cell.length_b   1.000
_cell.length_c   1.000
_cell.angle_alpha   90.00
_cell.angle_beta   90.00
_cell.angle_gamma   90.00
#
_symmetry.space_group_name_H-M   'P 1'
#
loop_
_entity.id
_entity.type
_entity.pdbx_description
1 polymer ?
#
loop_
_entity_poly.entity_id
_entity_poly.type
_entity_poly.pdbx_seq_one_letter_code
_entity_poly.pdbx_strand_id
1 'polypeptide(L)'
;MSLALRCGLNDVGKLIYGFNVSVDGYIADAQGSIDWSEPSEELHQYWNDVERETACAFYGRRLYELMSTYWPTADQARTPRP
;
A
#
# COMPACT_ATOMS: atom_id res chain seq x y z
N MET A 1 20.39 -32.32 0.95
CA MET A 1 19.16 -31.61 0.54
C MET A 1 19.53 -30.67 -0.58
N SER A 2 19.13 -30.99 -1.81
CA SER A 2 19.42 -30.18 -2.99
C SER A 2 18.38 -29.06 -3.09
N LEU A 3 18.82 -27.81 -2.93
CA LEU A 3 18.01 -26.64 -3.21
C LEU A 3 18.01 -26.43 -4.73
N ALA A 4 17.16 -27.18 -5.43
CA ALA A 4 16.87 -26.87 -6.82
C ALA A 4 16.02 -25.60 -6.84
N LEU A 5 16.67 -24.46 -7.09
CA LEU A 5 16.00 -23.26 -7.59
C LEU A 5 15.19 -23.68 -8.83
N ARG A 6 13.89 -23.86 -8.66
CA ARG A 6 12.96 -23.87 -9.79
C ARG A 6 12.78 -22.41 -10.19
N CYS A 7 13.73 -21.85 -10.93
CA CYS A 7 13.43 -20.72 -11.79
C CYS A 7 12.89 -21.31 -13.10
N GLY A 8 11.64 -21.75 -13.07
CA GLY A 8 10.92 -22.12 -14.28
C GLY A 8 10.36 -20.85 -14.90
N LEU A 9 10.32 -20.79 -16.24
CA LEU A 9 9.84 -19.66 -17.06
C LEU A 9 8.35 -19.24 -16.82
N ASN A 10 7.71 -19.73 -15.75
CA ASN A 10 6.32 -19.51 -15.38
C ASN A 10 6.12 -18.71 -14.08
N ASP A 11 7.17 -18.45 -13.29
CA ASP A 11 7.08 -17.63 -12.07
C ASP A 11 7.25 -16.14 -12.39
N VAL A 12 6.38 -15.60 -13.24
CA VAL A 12 6.32 -14.16 -13.48
C VAL A 12 5.57 -13.53 -12.31
N GLY A 13 6.26 -12.74 -11.50
CA GLY A 13 5.64 -11.97 -10.43
C GLY A 13 4.52 -11.08 -10.96
N LYS A 14 3.42 -10.98 -10.22
CA LYS A 14 2.28 -10.13 -10.59
C LYS A 14 2.57 -8.70 -10.16
N LEU A 15 2.59 -7.76 -11.12
CA LEU A 15 2.58 -6.34 -10.81
C LEU A 15 1.13 -5.89 -10.56
N ILE A 16 0.86 -5.42 -9.35
CA ILE A 16 -0.45 -4.93 -8.94
C ILE A 16 -0.36 -3.40 -8.83
N TYR A 17 -1.29 -2.70 -9.47
CA TYR A 17 -1.46 -1.25 -9.33
C TYR A 17 -2.73 -1.00 -8.53
N GLY A 18 -2.61 -0.39 -7.35
CA GLY A 18 -3.69 -0.25 -6.40
C GLY A 18 -3.67 1.09 -5.68
N PHE A 19 -4.79 1.80 -5.68
CA PHE A 19 -4.98 3.13 -5.07
C PHE A 19 -6.42 3.31 -4.60
N ASN A 20 -6.62 4.11 -3.55
CA ASN A 20 -7.92 4.72 -3.29
C ASN A 20 -8.12 5.87 -4.28
N VAL A 21 -9.30 5.92 -4.91
CA VAL A 21 -9.62 6.86 -5.99
C VAL A 21 -11.01 7.43 -5.74
N SER A 22 -11.17 8.73 -5.94
CA SER A 22 -12.48 9.38 -5.92
C SER A 22 -13.35 8.95 -7.11
N VAL A 23 -14.66 9.20 -7.05
CA VAL A 23 -15.60 8.84 -8.13
C VAL A 23 -15.27 9.54 -9.45
N ASP A 24 -14.71 10.75 -9.38
CA ASP A 24 -14.25 11.57 -10.50
C ASP A 24 -12.80 11.29 -10.93
N GLY A 25 -12.13 10.30 -10.32
CA GLY A 25 -10.87 9.73 -10.83
C GLY A 25 -9.57 10.30 -10.24
N TYR A 26 -9.63 10.97 -9.09
CA TYR A 26 -8.48 11.58 -8.43
C TYR A 26 -7.99 10.74 -7.23
N ILE A 27 -6.67 10.68 -7.04
CA ILE A 27 -6.03 10.00 -5.89
C ILE A 27 -5.63 10.97 -4.77
N ALA A 28 -5.65 12.27 -5.06
CA ALA A 28 -5.25 13.33 -4.15
C ALA A 28 -6.16 14.54 -4.33
N ASP A 29 -6.31 15.33 -3.29
CA ASP A 29 -7.06 16.58 -3.34
C ASP A 29 -6.32 17.68 -4.13
N ALA A 30 -6.93 18.86 -4.23
CA ALA A 30 -6.34 20.00 -4.96
C ALA A 30 -5.03 20.52 -4.35
N GLN A 31 -4.75 20.19 -3.08
CA GLN A 31 -3.52 20.54 -2.37
C GLN A 31 -2.48 19.40 -2.44
N GLY A 32 -2.84 18.25 -3.00
CA GLY A 32 -1.99 17.07 -3.13
C GLY A 32 -2.02 16.16 -1.90
N SER A 33 -2.95 16.35 -0.97
CA SER A 33 -3.15 15.46 0.18
C SER A 33 -3.90 14.20 -0.24
N ILE A 34 -3.63 13.08 0.45
CA ILE A 34 -4.35 11.82 0.32
C ILE A 34 -5.23 11.50 1.55
N ASP A 35 -5.29 12.43 2.51
CA ASP A 35 -6.03 12.29 3.78
C ASP A 35 -7.53 12.61 3.66
N TRP A 36 -8.04 12.66 2.43
CA TRP A 36 -9.44 12.97 2.15
C TRP A 36 -10.36 11.74 2.25
N SER A 37 -9.78 10.54 2.21
CA SER A 37 -10.52 9.29 2.40
C SER A 37 -10.37 8.80 3.83
N GLU A 38 -11.47 8.51 4.51
CA GLU A 38 -11.50 7.69 5.73
C GLU A 38 -11.87 6.25 5.36
N PRO A 39 -10.90 5.32 5.24
CA PRO A 39 -11.21 3.95 4.89
C PRO A 39 -11.89 3.25 6.08
N SER A 40 -12.86 2.40 5.79
CA SER A 40 -13.45 1.53 6.81
C SER A 40 -12.41 0.52 7.33
N GLU A 41 -12.65 -0.06 8.51
CA GLU A 41 -11.78 -1.10 9.07
C GLU A 41 -11.61 -2.29 8.11
N GLU A 42 -12.70 -2.70 7.44
CA GLU A 42 -12.65 -3.78 6.45
C GLU A 42 -11.73 -3.45 5.28
N LEU A 43 -11.82 -2.22 4.76
CA LEU A 43 -10.98 -1.76 3.67
C LEU A 43 -9.51 -1.63 4.08
N HIS A 44 -9.25 -1.16 5.31
CA HIS A 44 -7.90 -1.15 5.88
C HIS A 44 -7.32 -2.56 6.00
N GLN A 45 -8.09 -3.52 6.51
CA GLN A 45 -7.61 -4.91 6.61
C GLN A 45 -7.34 -5.55 5.26
N TYR A 46 -8.21 -5.28 4.27
CA TYR A 46 -7.98 -5.73 2.89
C TYR A 46 -6.61 -5.25 2.35
N TRP A 47 -6.29 -3.97 2.52
CA TRP A 47 -4.99 -3.44 2.09
C TRP A 47 -3.82 -4.01 2.89
N ASN A 48 -3.99 -4.26 4.19
CA ASN A 48 -2.96 -4.92 5.00
C ASN A 48 -2.68 -6.35 4.52
N ASP A 49 -3.71 -7.10 4.13
CA ASP A 49 -3.55 -8.45 3.57
C ASP A 49 -2.81 -8.43 2.24
N VAL A 50 -3.15 -7.47 1.36
CA VAL A 50 -2.43 -7.25 0.10
C VAL A 50 -0.95 -6.88 0.35
N GLU A 51 -0.68 -6.00 1.31
CA GLU A 51 0.69 -5.58 1.62
C GLU A 51 1.52 -6.74 2.23
N ARG A 52 0.90 -7.62 3.03
CA ARG A 52 1.58 -8.83 3.58
C ARG A 52 2.07 -9.79 2.50
N GLU A 53 1.37 -9.87 1.37
CA GLU A 53 1.78 -10.69 0.23
C GLU A 53 2.72 -9.95 -0.74
N THR A 54 2.90 -8.64 -0.55
CA THR A 54 3.68 -7.79 -1.44
C THR A 54 5.18 -7.86 -1.08
N ALA A 55 5.97 -8.39 -2.01
CA ALA A 55 7.42 -8.49 -1.83
C ALA A 55 8.16 -7.14 -1.99
N CYS A 56 7.59 -6.21 -2.76
CA CYS A 56 8.18 -4.91 -3.06
C CYS A 56 7.09 -3.92 -3.51
N ALA A 57 7.12 -2.70 -2.98
CA ALA A 57 6.25 -1.61 -3.39
C ALA A 57 7.05 -0.53 -4.14
N PHE A 58 6.49 -0.04 -5.25
CA PHE A 58 7.06 1.05 -6.05
C PHE A 58 6.23 2.30 -5.89
N TYR A 59 6.89 3.40 -5.53
CA TYR A 59 6.25 4.71 -5.36
C TYR A 59 6.88 5.73 -6.29
N GLY A 60 6.05 6.57 -6.92
CA GLY A 60 6.52 7.78 -7.56
C GLY A 60 7.04 8.79 -6.52
N ARG A 61 7.98 9.65 -6.91
CA ARG A 61 8.67 10.58 -5.99
C ARG A 61 7.72 11.34 -5.03
N ARG A 62 6.69 11.99 -5.57
CA ARG A 62 5.75 12.80 -4.76
C ARG A 62 4.98 11.96 -3.74
N LEU A 63 4.52 10.79 -4.16
CA LEU A 63 3.78 9.88 -3.28
C LEU A 63 4.69 9.33 -2.18
N TYR A 64 5.93 8.96 -2.54
CA TYR A 64 6.93 8.52 -1.56
C TYR A 64 7.21 9.60 -0.51
N GLU A 65 7.46 10.84 -0.93
CA GLU A 65 7.71 11.96 -0.01
C GLU A 65 6.55 12.16 0.97
N LEU A 66 5.31 12.13 0.45
CA LEU A 66 4.10 12.25 1.25
C LEU A 66 3.99 11.11 2.28
N MET A 67 4.08 9.85 1.83
CA MET A 67 3.93 8.68 2.71
C MET A 67 5.08 8.54 3.72
N SER A 68 6.30 8.92 3.32
CA SER A 68 7.50 8.81 4.15
C SER A 68 7.46 9.65 5.42
N THR A 69 6.68 10.73 5.40
CA THR A 69 6.47 11.59 6.57
C THR A 69 5.62 10.87 7.63
N TYR A 70 4.75 9.95 7.21
CA TYR A 70 3.81 9.24 8.08
C TYR A 70 4.38 7.95 8.69
N TRP A 71 5.18 7.18 7.94
CA TRP A 71 5.70 5.89 8.41
C TRP A 71 6.41 5.90 9.79
N PRO A 72 7.22 6.90 10.15
CA PRO A 72 7.84 6.97 11.48
C PRO A 72 6.83 7.00 12.65
N THR A 73 5.61 7.45 12.38
CA THR A 73 4.52 7.56 13.36
C THR A 73 3.43 6.51 13.18
N ALA A 74 3.52 5.64 12.17
CA ALA A 74 2.48 4.67 11.84
C ALA A 74 2.18 3.71 13.02
N ASP A 75 3.19 3.31 13.78
CA ASP A 75 3.04 2.44 14.96
C ASP A 75 2.42 3.16 16.17
N GLN A 76 2.46 4.50 16.18
CA GLN A 76 1.96 5.33 17.27
C GLN A 76 0.46 5.56 17.16
N ALA A 77 -0.11 5.42 15.95
CA ALA A 77 -1.54 5.47 15.70
C ALA A 77 -2.30 4.22 16.20
N ARG A 78 -1.63 3.33 16.95
CA ARG A 78 -2.28 2.24 17.69
C ARG A 78 -3.10 2.81 18.84
N THR A 79 -4.21 3.45 18.52
CA THR A 79 -5.28 3.70 19.50
C THR A 79 -5.81 2.33 19.93
N PRO A 80 -5.66 1.89 21.18
CA PRO A 80 -6.38 0.72 21.65
C PRO A 80 -7.86 1.11 21.72
N ARG A 81 -8.70 0.50 20.89
CA ARG A 81 -10.16 0.67 21.01
C ARG A 81 -10.66 -0.11 22.24
N PRO A 82 -11.60 0.43 23.05
CA PRO A 82 -12.35 -0.36 24.02
C PRO A 82 -13.10 -1.53 23.38
#